data_AF-A0A5N6L7Z7-F1
#
_entry.id   AF-A0A5N6L7Z7-F1
#
_cell.length_a   1.000
_cell.length_b   1.000
_cell.length_c   1.000
_cell.angle_alpha   90.00
_cell.angle_beta   90.00
_cell.angle_gamma   90.00
#
_symmetry.space_group_name_H-M   'P 1'
#
loop_
_entity.id
_entity.type
_entity.pdbx_description
1 polymer ?
#
loop_
_entity_poly.entity_id
_entity_poly.type
_entity_poly.pdbx_seq_one_letter_code
_entity_poly.pdbx_strand_id
1 'polypeptide(L)'
;MLPSGKLAVEFAKPVIHALQEKGISKIGAGEFCWGAKVVVELAKDADIQVAALLHPTFVTLGDIKGVKVPVAILGAEFDKISPPELVKQFEAALKAKPEVVHFVKIFPGVSGSC
;
A
#
# COMPACT_ATOMS: atom_id res chain seq x y z
N MET A 1 1.95 14.56 -4.46
CA MET A 1 2.72 13.73 -3.53
C MET A 1 3.48 14.67 -2.60
N LEU A 2 3.52 14.43 -1.29
CA LEU A 2 4.37 15.22 -0.39
C LEU A 2 5.83 15.13 -0.86
N PRO A 3 6.65 16.19 -0.73
CA PRO A 3 8.05 16.18 -1.18
C PRO A 3 8.83 14.98 -0.63
N SER A 4 8.54 14.56 0.60
CA SER A 4 9.15 13.39 1.25
C SER A 4 8.74 12.04 0.66
N GLY A 5 7.52 11.91 0.14
CA GLY A 5 7.01 10.64 -0.39
C GLY A 5 7.69 10.26 -1.71
N LYS A 6 7.94 11.22 -2.59
CA LYS A 6 8.63 10.97 -3.86
C LYS A 6 10.07 10.50 -3.63
N LEU A 7 10.80 11.20 -2.75
CA LEU A 7 12.17 10.86 -2.38
C LEU A 7 12.26 9.46 -1.77
N ALA A 8 11.30 9.05 -0.94
CA ALA A 8 11.30 7.73 -0.34
C ALA A 8 11.03 6.60 -1.35
N VAL A 9 10.18 6.83 -2.36
CA VAL A 9 10.00 5.88 -3.47
C VAL A 9 11.29 5.76 -4.29
N GLU A 10 11.92 6.90 -4.63
CA GLU A 10 13.19 6.93 -5.36
C GLU A 10 14.31 6.22 -4.57
N PHE A 11 14.28 6.27 -3.24
CA PHE A 11 15.22 5.54 -2.39
C PHE A 11 14.92 4.03 -2.29
N ALA A 12 13.64 3.63 -2.30
CA ALA A 12 13.24 2.23 -2.18
C ALA A 12 13.61 1.40 -3.44
N LYS A 13 13.52 2.00 -4.64
CA LYS A 13 13.81 1.30 -5.91
C LYS A 13 15.22 0.72 -5.99
N PRO A 14 16.31 1.44 -5.64
CA PRO A 14 17.65 0.87 -5.56
C PRO A 14 17.78 -0.33 -4.62
N VAL A 15 17.06 -0.33 -3.49
CA VAL A 15 17.07 -1.46 -2.55
C VAL A 15 16.43 -2.69 -3.18
N ILE A 16 15.29 -2.52 -3.87
CA ILE A 16 14.63 -3.60 -4.63
C ILE A 16 15.56 -4.13 -5.72
N HIS A 17 16.22 -3.25 -6.48
CA HIS A 17 17.17 -3.64 -7.52
C HIS A 17 18.36 -4.43 -6.96
N ALA A 18 18.94 -3.98 -5.84
CA ALA A 18 20.05 -4.69 -5.19
C ALA A 18 19.63 -6.10 -4.70
N LEU A 19 18.37 -6.30 -4.32
CA LEU A 19 17.84 -7.63 -4.01
C LEU A 19 17.71 -8.50 -5.28
N GLN A 20 17.25 -7.92 -6.38
CA GLN A 20 17.14 -8.60 -7.67
C GLN A 20 18.51 -9.01 -8.22
N GLU A 21 19.53 -8.16 -8.10
CA GLU A 21 20.93 -8.48 -8.47
C GLU A 21 21.49 -9.67 -7.68
N LYS A 22 21.00 -9.89 -6.46
CA LYS A 22 21.33 -11.07 -5.65
C LYS A 22 20.54 -12.33 -6.04
N GLY A 23 19.77 -12.28 -7.12
CA GLY A 23 18.96 -13.38 -7.64
C GLY A 23 17.57 -13.51 -6.99
N ILE A 24 17.13 -12.53 -6.19
CA ILE A 24 15.80 -12.56 -5.57
C ILE A 24 14.76 -12.08 -6.60
N SER A 25 13.91 -12.99 -7.06
CA SER A 25 12.90 -12.72 -8.08
C SER A 25 11.49 -12.42 -7.54
N LYS A 26 11.28 -12.60 -6.23
CA LYS A 26 9.99 -12.37 -5.55
C LYS A 26 10.21 -11.52 -4.31
N ILE A 27 9.77 -10.28 -4.36
CA ILE A 27 9.90 -9.25 -3.34
C ILE A 27 8.49 -8.76 -3.00
N GLY A 28 8.12 -8.88 -1.72
CA GLY A 28 6.93 -8.23 -1.18
C GLY A 28 7.34 -6.97 -0.41
N ALA A 29 6.44 -6.00 -0.34
CA ALA A 29 6.59 -4.87 0.56
C ALA A 29 5.39 -4.80 1.50
N GLY A 30 5.66 -4.45 2.76
CA GLY A 30 4.63 -4.20 3.75
C GLY A 30 5.05 -3.03 4.63
N GLU A 31 4.08 -2.27 5.10
CA GLU A 31 4.36 -0.98 5.71
C GLU A 31 3.30 -0.50 6.68
N PHE A 32 3.70 0.46 7.51
CA PHE A 32 2.89 1.03 8.58
C PHE A 32 2.79 2.55 8.43
N CYS A 33 1.61 3.11 8.73
CA CYS A 33 1.37 4.55 8.78
C CYS A 33 1.80 5.25 7.47
N TRP A 34 2.74 6.19 7.57
CA TRP A 34 3.26 7.00 6.47
C TRP A 34 3.89 6.18 5.34
N GLY A 35 4.49 5.02 5.68
CA GLY A 35 5.13 4.15 4.71
C GLY A 35 4.17 3.69 3.61
N ALA A 36 2.85 3.69 3.87
CA ALA A 36 1.83 3.25 2.92
C ALA A 36 1.85 4.03 1.63
N LYS A 37 2.24 5.30 1.68
CA LYS A 37 2.40 6.09 0.47
C LYS A 37 3.55 5.59 -0.41
N VAL A 38 4.61 5.03 0.17
CA VAL A 38 5.75 4.49 -0.60
C VAL A 38 5.35 3.17 -1.25
N VAL A 39 4.81 2.24 -0.46
CA VAL A 39 4.48 0.90 -0.98
C VAL A 39 3.35 0.94 -1.99
N VAL A 40 2.34 1.80 -1.81
CA VAL A 40 1.27 1.93 -2.81
C VAL A 40 1.81 2.45 -4.14
N GLU A 41 2.83 3.32 -4.18
CA GLU A 41 3.45 3.72 -5.46
C GLU A 41 4.24 2.56 -6.08
N LEU A 42 5.04 1.83 -5.28
CA LEU A 42 5.79 0.66 -5.77
C LEU A 42 4.86 -0.41 -6.35
N ALA A 43 3.67 -0.56 -5.75
CA ALA A 43 2.62 -1.46 -6.22
C ALA A 43 1.98 -1.03 -7.57
N LYS A 44 2.12 0.23 -7.99
CA LYS A 44 1.68 0.71 -9.31
C LYS A 44 2.70 0.44 -10.39
N ASP A 45 3.99 0.45 -10.04
CA ASP A 45 5.08 0.21 -10.99
C ASP A 45 5.36 -1.29 -11.17
N ALA A 46 4.79 -2.14 -10.31
CA ALA A 46 5.02 -3.59 -10.26
C ALA A 46 6.49 -3.96 -9.98
N ASP A 47 7.22 -3.06 -9.30
CA ASP A 47 8.60 -3.28 -8.79
C ASP A 47 8.62 -4.40 -7.73
N ILE A 48 7.50 -4.58 -7.04
CA ILE A 48 7.24 -5.62 -6.04
C ILE A 48 6.15 -6.57 -6.55
N GLN A 49 6.09 -7.78 -6.01
CA GLN A 49 5.10 -8.78 -6.42
C GLN A 49 3.85 -8.77 -5.56
N VAL A 50 3.92 -8.27 -4.32
CA VAL A 50 2.78 -8.15 -3.40
C VAL A 50 2.98 -6.96 -2.46
N ALA A 51 1.87 -6.35 -2.03
CA ALA A 51 1.85 -5.20 -1.11
C ALA A 51 0.96 -5.47 0.12
N ALA A 52 1.32 -4.93 1.29
CA ALA A 52 0.52 -5.03 2.50
C ALA A 52 0.50 -3.69 3.26
N LEU A 53 -0.61 -2.96 3.16
CA LEU A 53 -0.78 -1.65 3.77
C LEU A 53 -1.46 -1.75 5.13
N LEU A 54 -0.73 -1.40 6.20
CA LEU A 54 -1.24 -1.38 7.57
C LEU A 54 -1.55 0.07 7.98
N HIS A 55 -2.82 0.34 8.29
CA HIS A 55 -3.40 1.65 8.61
C HIS A 55 -2.88 2.78 7.68
N PRO A 56 -3.22 2.71 6.39
CA PRO A 56 -2.49 3.42 5.35
C PRO A 56 -2.68 4.95 5.39
N THR A 57 -1.63 5.68 5.79
CA THR A 57 -1.62 7.14 5.85
C THR A 57 -1.25 7.75 4.48
N PHE A 58 -1.93 8.83 4.08
CA PHE A 58 -1.70 9.59 2.84
C PHE A 58 -1.92 8.81 1.53
N VAL A 59 -2.55 7.64 1.61
CA VAL A 59 -3.00 6.89 0.44
C VAL A 59 -4.34 7.47 -0.03
N THR A 60 -4.46 7.67 -1.34
CA THR A 60 -5.68 8.19 -1.97
C THR A 60 -6.38 7.11 -2.77
N LEU A 61 -7.66 7.33 -3.10
CA LEU A 61 -8.42 6.42 -3.97
C LEU A 61 -7.76 6.27 -5.36
N GLY A 62 -7.16 7.34 -5.88
CA GLY A 62 -6.42 7.30 -7.14
C GLY A 62 -5.19 6.38 -7.07
N ASP A 63 -4.54 6.32 -5.90
CA ASP A 63 -3.40 5.43 -5.69
C ASP A 63 -3.82 3.96 -5.77
N ILE A 64 -4.90 3.60 -5.06
CA ILE A 64 -5.43 2.24 -5.06
C ILE A 64 -5.91 1.81 -6.45
N LYS A 65 -6.55 2.71 -7.21
CA LYS A 65 -6.93 2.44 -8.60
C LYS A 65 -5.73 2.12 -9.49
N GLY A 66 -4.55 2.67 -9.18
CA GLY A 66 -3.32 2.43 -9.93
C GLY A 66 -2.60 1.12 -9.58
N VAL A 67 -2.92 0.48 -8.47
CA VAL A 67 -2.23 -0.74 -7.99
C VAL A 67 -2.35 -1.87 -9.03
N LYS A 68 -1.23 -2.52 -9.36
CA LYS A 68 -1.18 -3.60 -10.37
C LYS A 68 -0.87 -4.97 -9.79
N VAL A 69 -0.58 -5.05 -8.50
CA VAL A 69 -0.09 -6.26 -7.82
C VAL A 69 -1.03 -6.64 -6.67
N PRO A 70 -1.06 -7.92 -6.25
CA PRO A 70 -1.87 -8.32 -5.10
C PRO A 70 -1.62 -7.45 -3.87
N VAL A 71 -2.69 -7.01 -3.22
CA VAL A 71 -2.61 -6.05 -2.11
C VAL A 71 -3.51 -6.44 -0.93
N ALA A 72 -2.94 -6.38 0.27
CA ALA A 72 -3.69 -6.41 1.52
C ALA A 72 -3.83 -4.98 2.08
N ILE A 73 -5.02 -4.59 2.52
CA ILE A 73 -5.27 -3.32 3.21
C ILE A 73 -5.87 -3.63 4.59
N LEU A 74 -5.12 -3.31 5.64
CA LEU A 74 -5.47 -3.57 7.03
C LEU A 74 -5.78 -2.24 7.72
N GLY A 75 -7.04 -1.83 7.71
CA GLY A 75 -7.52 -0.59 8.34
C GLY A 75 -7.80 -0.74 9.83
N ALA A 76 -7.86 0.38 10.54
CA ALA A 76 -8.19 0.44 11.97
C ALA A 76 -9.51 1.22 12.18
N GLU A 77 -10.38 0.73 13.06
CA GLU A 77 -11.71 1.32 13.32
C GLU A 77 -11.64 2.78 13.76
N PHE A 78 -10.68 3.13 14.61
CA PHE A 78 -10.55 4.47 15.19
C PHE A 78 -9.49 5.35 14.50
N ASP A 79 -9.05 4.97 13.29
CA ASP A 79 -8.12 5.79 12.50
C ASP A 79 -8.83 7.01 11.91
N LYS A 80 -8.29 8.21 12.17
CA LYS A 80 -8.82 9.48 11.65
C LYS A 80 -8.27 9.86 10.27
N ILE A 81 -7.12 9.32 9.90
CA ILE A 81 -6.44 9.58 8.64
C ILE A 81 -6.93 8.63 7.56
N SER A 82 -7.05 7.34 7.90
CA SER A 82 -7.59 6.30 7.03
C SER A 82 -8.88 5.69 7.60
N PRO A 83 -9.94 6.49 7.77
CA PRO A 83 -11.15 6.03 8.45
C PRO A 83 -11.82 4.87 7.71
N PRO A 84 -12.65 4.06 8.39
CA PRO A 84 -13.37 2.93 7.80
C PRO A 84 -14.07 3.24 6.47
N GLU A 85 -14.63 4.43 6.31
CA GLU A 85 -15.30 4.87 5.09
C GLU A 85 -14.33 4.93 3.91
N LEU A 86 -13.11 5.44 4.13
CA LEU A 86 -12.08 5.49 3.11
C LEU A 86 -11.57 4.10 2.75
N VAL A 87 -11.35 3.23 3.74
CA VAL A 87 -10.92 1.84 3.51
C VAL A 87 -11.97 1.06 2.71
N LYS A 88 -13.26 1.29 2.97
CA LYS A 88 -14.36 0.72 2.16
C LYS A 88 -14.35 1.23 0.72
N GLN A 89 -14.00 2.50 0.48
CA GLN A 89 -13.82 3.02 -0.88
C GLN A 89 -12.65 2.34 -1.59
N PHE A 90 -11.56 2.06 -0.89
CA PHE A 90 -10.43 1.30 -1.44
C PHE A 90 -10.85 -0.11 -1.82
N GLU A 91 -11.58 -0.80 -0.95
CA GLU A 91 -12.13 -2.13 -1.24
C GLU A 91 -13.04 -2.11 -2.48
N ALA A 92 -13.93 -1.14 -2.58
CA ALA A 92 -14.81 -0.99 -3.75
C ALA A 92 -14.01 -0.76 -5.05
N ALA A 93 -12.93 0.03 -5.00
CA ALA A 93 -12.04 0.25 -6.14
C ALA A 93 -11.29 -1.03 -6.54
N LEU A 94 -10.87 -1.85 -5.58
CA LEU A 94 -10.19 -3.13 -5.85
C LEU A 94 -11.17 -4.20 -6.36
N LYS A 95 -12.41 -4.22 -5.87
CA LYS A 95 -13.48 -5.09 -6.40
C LYS A 95 -13.79 -4.81 -7.87
N ALA A 96 -13.60 -3.58 -8.33
CA ALA A 96 -13.73 -3.21 -9.74
C ALA A 96 -12.52 -3.65 -10.60
N LYS A 97 -11.50 -4.27 -10.01
CA LYS A 97 -10.26 -4.74 -10.66
C LYS A 97 -10.08 -6.25 -10.43
N PRO A 98 -10.84 -7.12 -11.11
CA PRO A 98 -10.81 -8.56 -10.87
C PRO A 98 -9.44 -9.21 -11.12
N GLU A 99 -8.57 -8.56 -11.89
CA GLU A 99 -7.20 -8.99 -12.13
C GLU A 99 -6.25 -8.78 -10.93
N VAL A 100 -6.62 -7.93 -9.97
CA VAL A 100 -5.84 -7.66 -8.77
C VAL A 100 -6.43 -8.42 -7.58
N VAL A 101 -5.75 -9.49 -7.17
CA VAL A 101 -6.08 -10.22 -5.94
C VAL A 101 -5.96 -9.26 -4.75
N HIS A 102 -7.00 -9.17 -3.93
CA HIS A 102 -7.00 -8.24 -2.81
C HIS A 102 -7.60 -8.84 -1.55
N PHE A 103 -7.15 -8.31 -0.41
CA PHE A 103 -7.73 -8.58 0.90
C PHE A 103 -7.89 -7.25 1.64
N VAL A 104 -9.09 -6.95 2.11
CA VAL A 104 -9.34 -5.73 2.90
C VAL A 104 -10.00 -6.13 4.22
N LYS A 105 -9.45 -5.61 5.32
CA LYS A 105 -10.02 -5.83 6.65
C LYS A 105 -9.87 -4.58 7.50
N ILE A 106 -10.97 -4.21 8.16
CA ILE A 106 -10.97 -3.19 9.21
C ILE A 106 -11.00 -3.92 10.54
N PHE A 107 -10.03 -3.63 11.41
CA PHE A 107 -9.93 -4.24 12.73
C PHE A 107 -10.70 -3.42 13.77
N PRO A 108 -11.63 -4.04 14.52
CA PRO A 108 -12.37 -3.35 15.57
C PRO A 108 -11.49 -3.11 16.81
N GLY A 109 -11.79 -2.05 17.56
CA GLY A 109 -11.15 -1.74 18.83
C GLY A 109 -9.72 -1.19 18.75
N VAL A 110 -9.21 -0.93 17.55
CA VAL A 110 -7.84 -0.44 17.34
C VAL A 110 -7.82 0.95 16.68
N SER A 111 -6.83 1.75 17.04
CA SER A 111 -6.51 3.03 16.39
C SER A 111 -5.31 2.88 15.47
N GLY A 112 -5.23 3.71 14.42
CA GLY A 112 -3.96 3.92 13.73
C GLY A 112 -2.97 4.59 14.70
N SER A 113 -1.79 4.01 14.89
CA SER A 113 -0.72 4.65 15.67
C SER A 113 0.00 5.66 14.77
N CYS A 114 -0.68 6.78 14.52
CA CYS A 114 -0.18 8.02 13.96
C CYS A 114 -0.91 9.16 14.72
#